data_AF-A0A6A4LUK5-F1
#
_entry.id   AF-A0A6A4LUK5-F1
#
_cell.length_a   1.000
_cell.length_b   1.000
_cell.length_c   1.000
_cell.angle_alpha   90.00
_cell.angle_beta   90.00
_cell.angle_gamma   90.00
#
_symmetry.space_group_name_H-M   'P 1'
#
loop_
_entity.id
_entity.type
_entity.pdbx_description
1 polymer ?
#
loop_
_entity_poly.entity_id
_entity_poly.type
_entity_poly.pdbx_seq_one_letter_code
_entity_poly.pdbx_strand_id
1 'polypeptide(L)'
;MHYTLVLLPSVPALFSSCSPAATEAMETFEKRKAETLASMTSSSPDKSPKGSIDEPIIPLLNTINSHPSYFTTSSCSGRISVLSHPTTTTSASTAKKKAKGGKWVFITHHKADPDSLLNLLFPPTSEIKPPTLTDPSDLVLRFEPLIIAIECKDVGSATKLVSLAISCGFRESGITSVSNKRVIVAVRCSIRLEVPLGGGGEGILVSPEYVRYLVGIANEKMEANWRRTDGFLSALVSSGFGGDEVEESGGGQPVNGEAGDEDSWIKSEATDSGDQLNLLSNGKVPDENHVGK
;
A
#
# COMPACT_ATOMS: atom_id res chain seq x y z
N MET A 1 28.38 -36.52 87.19
CA MET A 1 28.08 -37.42 86.04
C MET A 1 27.86 -36.50 84.84
N HIS A 2 28.64 -36.59 83.75
CA HIS A 2 28.36 -37.41 82.55
C HIS A 2 26.97 -37.06 81.95
N TYR A 3 26.74 -36.77 80.66
CA TYR A 3 27.51 -36.69 79.39
C TYR A 3 26.65 -35.84 78.38
N THR A 4 27.05 -35.35 77.20
CA THR A 4 28.28 -35.38 76.39
C THR A 4 28.28 -34.18 75.39
N LEU A 5 29.42 -33.80 74.80
CA LEU A 5 29.54 -32.79 73.74
C LEU A 5 29.21 -33.40 72.36
N VAL A 6 28.39 -32.75 71.52
CA VAL A 6 28.22 -33.11 70.10
C VAL A 6 28.38 -31.87 69.22
N LEU A 7 29.46 -31.79 68.45
CA LEU A 7 29.62 -30.83 67.37
C LEU A 7 28.86 -31.30 66.12
N LEU A 8 28.26 -30.35 65.40
CA LEU A 8 27.94 -30.49 63.97
C LEU A 8 28.41 -29.22 63.22
N PRO A 9 28.75 -29.34 61.91
CA PRO A 9 29.71 -28.44 61.28
C PRO A 9 29.14 -27.13 60.71
N SER A 10 30.06 -26.20 60.50
CA SER A 10 29.87 -24.90 59.81
C SER A 10 29.26 -25.06 58.41
N VAL A 11 28.25 -24.25 58.10
CA VAL A 11 27.72 -24.05 56.74
C VAL A 11 28.38 -22.80 56.14
N PRO A 12 29.08 -22.89 54.99
CA PRO A 12 29.77 -21.76 54.41
C PRO A 12 28.83 -20.76 53.72
N ALA A 13 29.19 -19.48 53.75
CA ALA A 13 28.48 -18.43 53.07
C ALA A 13 28.61 -18.58 51.54
N LEU A 14 27.48 -18.76 50.84
CA LEU A 14 27.44 -18.66 49.39
C LEU A 14 27.40 -17.19 48.98
N PHE A 15 28.53 -16.71 48.46
CA PHE A 15 28.59 -15.47 47.70
C PHE A 15 27.62 -15.53 46.53
N SER A 16 26.73 -14.54 46.43
CA SER A 16 25.90 -14.35 45.24
C SER A 16 26.78 -13.81 44.11
N SER A 17 27.35 -14.72 43.32
CA SER A 17 28.02 -14.37 42.07
C SER A 17 26.95 -14.06 41.02
N CYS A 18 27.09 -12.88 40.40
CA CYS A 18 26.20 -12.35 39.38
C CYS A 18 25.97 -13.37 38.24
N SER A 19 24.70 -13.70 37.97
CA SER A 19 24.32 -14.48 36.78
C SER A 19 24.37 -13.59 35.53
N PRO A 20 24.94 -14.04 34.40
CA PRO A 20 24.99 -13.28 33.16
C PRO A 20 23.63 -13.29 32.44
N ALA A 21 22.65 -12.60 33.03
CA ALA A 21 21.25 -12.59 32.61
C ALA A 21 20.66 -11.17 32.49
N ALA A 22 21.47 -10.22 32.00
CA ALA A 22 21.07 -8.82 31.83
C ALA A 22 21.70 -8.15 30.59
N THR A 23 21.67 -8.84 29.44
CA THR A 23 22.10 -8.26 28.14
C THR A 23 21.36 -8.86 26.93
N GLU A 24 20.05 -9.07 27.04
CA GLU A 24 19.20 -8.82 25.86
C GLU A 24 19.27 -7.30 25.60
N ALA A 25 20.28 -6.87 24.85
CA ALA A 25 20.41 -5.48 24.45
C ALA A 25 19.14 -5.09 23.71
N MET A 26 18.38 -4.14 24.29
CA MET A 26 17.14 -3.65 23.69
C MET A 26 17.49 -3.09 22.33
N GLU A 27 17.09 -3.82 21.29
CA GLU A 27 17.48 -3.51 19.92
C GLU A 27 17.05 -2.09 19.56
N THR A 28 17.98 -1.28 19.06
CA THR A 28 17.68 0.11 18.74
C THR A 28 16.90 0.22 17.44
N PHE A 29 16.18 1.33 17.28
CA PHE A 29 15.49 1.64 16.04
C PHE A 29 16.47 1.69 14.86
N GLU A 30 17.64 2.30 15.08
CA GLU A 30 18.73 2.45 14.12
C GLU A 30 19.28 1.09 13.65
N LYS A 31 19.44 0.11 14.56
CA LYS A 31 19.85 -1.26 14.20
C LYS A 31 18.81 -1.96 13.32
N ARG A 32 17.53 -1.90 13.69
CA ARG A 32 16.45 -2.49 12.86
C ARG A 32 16.31 -1.83 11.51
N LYS A 33 16.49 -0.51 11.45
CA LYS A 33 16.52 0.24 10.19
C LYS A 33 17.64 -0.28 9.29
N ALA A 34 18.88 -0.32 9.80
CA ALA A 34 20.03 -0.80 9.04
C ALA A 34 19.85 -2.23 8.52
N GLU A 35 19.38 -3.15 9.37
CA GLU A 35 19.11 -4.55 9.00
C GLU A 35 17.99 -4.69 7.96
N THR A 36 16.92 -3.91 8.10
CA THR A 36 15.79 -3.95 7.16
C THR A 36 16.21 -3.42 5.80
N LEU A 37 16.90 -2.28 5.73
CA LEU A 37 17.40 -1.70 4.48
C LEU A 37 18.41 -2.62 3.80
N ALA A 38 19.36 -3.18 4.55
CA ALA A 38 20.31 -4.16 4.02
C ALA A 38 19.60 -5.40 3.43
N SER A 39 18.48 -5.84 4.02
CA SER A 39 17.67 -6.93 3.45
C SER A 39 16.94 -6.52 2.16
N MET A 40 16.45 -5.28 2.06
CA MET A 40 15.78 -4.75 0.86
C MET A 40 16.74 -4.58 -0.32
N THR A 41 18.02 -4.29 -0.07
CA THR A 41 19.07 -4.17 -1.10
C THR A 41 19.81 -5.49 -1.38
N SER A 42 19.44 -6.58 -0.70
CA SER A 42 20.10 -7.89 -0.90
C SER A 42 19.64 -8.57 -2.19
N SER A 43 20.42 -9.55 -2.66
CA SER A 43 20.04 -10.43 -3.78
C SER A 43 19.03 -11.52 -3.40
N SER A 44 18.58 -11.58 -2.15
CA SER A 44 17.53 -12.54 -1.75
C SER A 44 16.16 -12.04 -2.22
N PRO A 45 15.25 -12.94 -2.67
CA PRO A 45 13.90 -12.54 -3.06
C PRO A 45 13.16 -11.80 -1.95
N ASP A 46 12.34 -10.83 -2.32
CA ASP A 46 11.47 -10.14 -1.37
C ASP A 46 10.47 -11.12 -0.71
N LYS A 47 10.02 -10.78 0.50
CA LYS A 47 9.14 -11.62 1.32
C LYS A 47 7.67 -11.56 0.88
N SER A 48 7.30 -10.68 -0.05
CA SER A 48 5.98 -10.69 -0.67
C SER A 48 5.78 -11.92 -1.57
N PRO A 49 4.53 -12.33 -1.84
CA PRO A 49 4.25 -13.39 -2.81
C PRO A 49 4.70 -13.09 -4.25
N LYS A 50 5.01 -11.82 -4.58
CA LYS A 50 5.57 -11.42 -5.88
C LYS A 50 7.07 -11.77 -5.97
N GLY A 51 7.78 -11.80 -4.84
CA GLY A 51 9.23 -11.99 -4.79
C GLY A 51 10.06 -10.75 -5.16
N SER A 52 9.41 -9.63 -5.52
CA SER A 52 10.06 -8.33 -5.74
C SER A 52 9.25 -7.18 -5.12
N ILE A 53 9.92 -6.06 -4.90
CA ILE A 53 9.28 -4.78 -4.56
C ILE A 53 8.48 -4.27 -5.78
N ASP A 54 7.38 -3.55 -5.56
CA ASP A 54 6.64 -2.90 -6.64
C ASP A 54 7.39 -1.69 -7.19
N GLU A 55 7.80 -1.80 -8.44
CA GLU A 55 8.64 -0.83 -9.17
C GLU A 55 8.06 0.60 -9.14
N PRO A 56 6.73 0.83 -9.31
CA PRO A 56 6.16 2.18 -9.26
C PRO A 56 6.29 2.91 -7.93
N ILE A 57 6.54 2.21 -6.82
CA ILE A 57 6.64 2.82 -5.48
C ILE A 57 8.07 2.90 -4.95
N ILE A 58 9.08 2.41 -5.68
CA ILE A 58 10.49 2.49 -5.27
C ILE A 58 10.91 3.93 -4.88
N PRO A 59 10.56 5.00 -5.64
CA PRO A 59 10.89 6.37 -5.24
C PRO A 59 10.29 6.76 -3.88
N LEU A 60 9.02 6.41 -3.63
CA LEU A 60 8.33 6.66 -2.37
C LEU A 60 8.98 5.91 -1.19
N LEU A 61 9.30 4.62 -1.38
CA LEU A 61 9.97 3.82 -0.35
C LEU A 61 11.36 4.40 -0.04
N ASN A 62 12.14 4.77 -1.05
CA ASN A 62 13.46 5.38 -0.88
C ASN A 62 13.39 6.72 -0.14
N THR A 63 12.43 7.59 -0.47
CA THR A 63 12.20 8.87 0.23
C THR A 63 11.82 8.66 1.70
N ILE A 64 10.98 7.68 2.02
CA ILE A 64 10.66 7.33 3.42
C ILE A 64 11.90 6.77 4.13
N ASN A 65 12.67 5.91 3.47
CA ASN A 65 13.80 5.19 4.03
C ASN A 65 15.05 6.07 4.24
N SER A 66 15.23 7.15 3.47
CA SER A 66 16.32 8.10 3.69
C SER A 66 16.16 8.85 5.02
N HIS A 67 14.94 9.30 5.34
CA HIS A 67 14.68 10.14 6.50
C HIS A 67 15.05 9.43 7.83
N PRO A 68 15.89 10.03 8.71
CA PRO A 68 16.42 9.37 9.92
C PRO A 68 15.39 8.68 10.81
N SER A 69 14.22 9.29 11.04
CA SER A 69 13.17 8.76 11.93
C SER A 69 12.25 7.67 11.38
N TYR A 70 12.41 7.20 10.13
CA TYR A 70 11.49 6.22 9.52
C TYR A 70 12.21 5.11 8.75
N PHE A 71 11.57 3.94 8.64
CA PHE A 71 11.86 2.95 7.59
C PHE A 71 10.65 2.07 7.27
N THR A 72 10.56 1.60 6.03
CA THR A 72 9.48 0.74 5.53
C THR A 72 9.74 -0.72 5.91
N THR A 73 8.74 -1.42 6.43
CA THR A 73 8.81 -2.84 6.84
C THR A 73 8.03 -3.78 5.92
N SER A 74 7.01 -3.27 5.23
CA SER A 74 6.34 -3.94 4.11
C SER A 74 5.57 -2.92 3.27
N SER A 75 5.31 -3.26 2.00
CA SER A 75 4.52 -2.42 1.10
C SER A 75 3.85 -3.24 -0.01
N CYS A 76 2.82 -2.66 -0.64
CA CYS A 76 2.23 -3.10 -1.90
C CYS A 76 1.71 -1.85 -2.61
N SER A 77 2.01 -1.66 -3.89
CA SER A 77 1.64 -0.45 -4.65
C SER A 77 0.15 -0.25 -4.87
N GLY A 78 -0.63 -1.30 -4.59
CA GLY A 78 -2.02 -1.47 -4.99
C GLY A 78 -2.14 -2.59 -6.01
N ARG A 79 -3.27 -3.30 -6.01
CA ARG A 79 -3.50 -4.48 -6.86
C ARG A 79 -4.94 -4.60 -7.34
N ILE A 80 -5.11 -5.15 -8.54
CA ILE A 80 -6.36 -5.76 -9.00
C ILE A 80 -6.19 -7.27 -8.88
N SER A 81 -7.17 -7.96 -8.31
CA SER A 81 -7.13 -9.42 -8.16
C SER A 81 -8.51 -10.06 -8.26
N VAL A 82 -8.54 -11.32 -8.68
CA VAL A 82 -9.70 -12.20 -8.50
C VAL A 82 -9.29 -13.30 -7.54
N LEU A 83 -10.07 -13.47 -6.48
CA LEU A 83 -9.77 -14.33 -5.35
C LEU A 83 -10.88 -15.36 -5.16
N SER A 84 -10.51 -16.64 -5.12
CA SER A 84 -11.41 -17.76 -4.82
C SER A 84 -11.33 -18.09 -3.32
N HIS A 85 -12.48 -18.00 -2.63
CA HIS A 85 -12.64 -18.24 -1.21
C HIS A 85 -13.46 -19.52 -0.97
N PRO A 86 -12.96 -20.52 -0.22
CA PRO A 86 -13.78 -21.69 0.12
C PRO A 86 -15.03 -21.26 0.93
N THR A 87 -16.22 -21.67 0.51
CA THR A 87 -17.43 -21.42 1.29
C THR A 87 -17.42 -22.25 2.57
N THR A 88 -17.75 -21.64 3.71
CA THR A 88 -17.68 -22.30 5.02
C THR A 88 -18.81 -23.31 5.27
N THR A 89 -19.80 -23.37 4.39
CA THR A 89 -21.10 -24.03 4.60
C THR A 89 -21.02 -25.57 4.69
N THR A 90 -19.97 -26.19 4.13
CA THR A 90 -19.82 -27.66 4.09
C THR A 90 -18.76 -28.19 5.07
N SER A 91 -18.28 -27.38 6.02
CA SER A 91 -17.30 -27.77 7.04
C SER A 91 -17.87 -27.79 8.47
N ALA A 92 -19.10 -28.31 8.63
CA ALA A 92 -19.64 -28.71 9.93
C ALA A 92 -19.03 -30.05 10.44
N SER A 93 -17.71 -30.20 10.34
CA SER A 93 -16.98 -31.34 10.91
C SER A 93 -15.94 -30.86 11.92
N THR A 94 -15.83 -31.62 13.02
CA THR A 94 -15.12 -31.28 14.26
C THR A 94 -13.60 -31.24 14.12
N ALA A 95 -13.07 -30.16 13.53
CA ALA A 95 -11.66 -29.80 13.65
C ALA A 95 -11.44 -28.28 13.57
N LYS A 96 -10.67 -27.73 14.53
CA LYS A 96 -10.16 -26.34 14.47
C LYS A 96 -9.08 -26.19 13.39
N LYS A 97 -9.41 -26.45 12.12
CA LYS A 97 -8.53 -26.12 11.00
C LYS A 97 -8.52 -24.59 10.86
N LYS A 98 -7.33 -23.97 10.89
CA LYS A 98 -7.16 -22.57 10.48
C LYS A 98 -7.85 -22.39 9.12
N ALA A 99 -8.62 -21.31 8.96
CA ALA A 99 -9.21 -20.98 7.67
C ALA A 99 -8.10 -21.00 6.60
N LYS A 100 -8.22 -21.88 5.61
CA LYS A 100 -7.38 -21.81 4.42
C LYS A 100 -7.72 -20.49 3.75
N GLY A 101 -6.73 -19.60 3.65
CA GLY A 101 -6.91 -18.34 2.93
C GLY A 101 -7.29 -18.57 1.48
N GLY A 102 -7.83 -17.53 0.84
CA GLY A 102 -8.21 -17.59 -0.57
C GLY A 102 -7.05 -17.92 -1.50
N LYS A 103 -7.37 -18.52 -2.65
CA LYS A 103 -6.44 -18.71 -3.78
C LYS A 103 -6.63 -17.56 -4.78
N TRP A 104 -5.56 -16.83 -5.11
CA TRP A 104 -5.61 -15.91 -6.25
C TRP A 104 -5.81 -16.70 -7.55
N VAL A 105 -6.86 -16.34 -8.28
CA VAL A 105 -7.11 -16.77 -9.67
C VAL A 105 -6.43 -15.79 -10.62
N PHE A 106 -6.45 -14.50 -10.28
CA PHE A 106 -5.79 -13.43 -11.01
C PHE A 106 -5.18 -12.42 -10.03
N ILE A 107 -4.03 -11.84 -10.37
CA ILE A 107 -3.42 -10.72 -9.63
C ILE A 107 -2.56 -9.87 -10.58
N THR A 108 -2.63 -8.55 -10.44
CA THR A 108 -1.73 -7.58 -11.09
C THR A 108 -1.53 -6.36 -10.17
N HIS A 109 -0.34 -5.76 -10.23
CA HIS A 109 0.01 -4.50 -9.56
C HIS A 109 -0.10 -3.28 -10.53
N HIS A 110 -0.64 -3.52 -11.73
CA HIS A 110 -0.92 -2.50 -12.75
C HIS A 110 -2.42 -2.47 -13.09
N LYS A 111 -2.79 -1.71 -14.12
CA LYS A 111 -4.10 -1.88 -14.76
C LYS A 111 -4.26 -3.34 -15.22
N ALA A 112 -5.47 -3.88 -15.07
CA ALA A 112 -5.84 -5.17 -15.61
C ALA A 112 -6.31 -5.00 -17.06
N ASP A 113 -5.81 -5.85 -17.96
CA ASP A 113 -6.36 -5.99 -19.29
C ASP A 113 -7.72 -6.73 -19.20
N PRO A 114 -8.83 -6.14 -19.67
CA PRO A 114 -10.14 -6.78 -19.60
C PRO A 114 -10.19 -8.10 -20.38
N ASP A 115 -9.57 -8.17 -21.56
CA ASP A 115 -9.69 -9.33 -22.44
C ASP A 115 -8.95 -10.55 -21.86
N SER A 116 -7.75 -10.35 -21.31
CA SER A 116 -7.01 -11.37 -20.56
C SER A 116 -7.79 -11.89 -19.36
N LEU A 117 -8.48 -11.03 -18.61
CA LEU A 117 -9.29 -11.46 -17.48
C LEU A 117 -10.56 -12.21 -17.92
N LEU A 118 -11.20 -11.77 -19.00
CA LEU A 118 -12.37 -12.46 -19.55
C LEU A 118 -12.01 -13.83 -20.09
N ASN A 119 -10.91 -13.97 -20.82
CA ASN A 119 -10.42 -15.26 -21.33
C ASN A 119 -10.08 -16.25 -20.20
N LEU A 120 -9.66 -15.75 -19.03
CA LEU A 120 -9.38 -16.55 -17.84
C LEU A 120 -10.66 -17.02 -17.11
N LEU A 121 -11.71 -16.19 -17.11
CA LEU A 121 -12.96 -16.44 -16.39
C LEU A 121 -14.02 -17.16 -17.23
N PHE A 122 -14.04 -16.90 -18.54
CA PHE A 122 -14.98 -17.42 -19.53
C PHE A 122 -14.21 -18.06 -20.69
N PRO A 123 -13.53 -19.21 -20.49
CA PRO A 123 -12.74 -19.85 -21.52
C PRO A 123 -13.62 -20.24 -22.74
N PRO A 124 -13.16 -20.03 -23.99
CA PRO A 124 -13.97 -20.29 -25.19
C PRO A 124 -14.40 -21.75 -25.41
N THR A 125 -13.71 -22.70 -24.79
CA THR A 125 -13.97 -24.14 -24.90
C THR A 125 -14.65 -24.69 -23.64
N SER A 126 -15.91 -25.11 -23.77
CA SER A 126 -16.76 -25.60 -22.68
C SER A 126 -16.25 -26.84 -21.93
N GLU A 127 -15.20 -27.49 -22.42
CA GLU A 127 -14.53 -28.62 -21.75
C GLU A 127 -13.61 -28.16 -20.60
N ILE A 128 -13.16 -26.90 -20.62
CA ILE A 128 -12.30 -26.33 -19.57
C ILE A 128 -13.19 -25.63 -18.53
N LYS A 129 -13.49 -26.33 -17.43
CA LYS A 129 -14.04 -25.65 -16.24
C LYS A 129 -13.07 -24.55 -15.78
N PRO A 130 -13.55 -23.34 -15.42
CA PRO A 130 -12.70 -22.28 -14.86
C PRO A 130 -11.84 -22.80 -13.69
N PRO A 131 -10.58 -22.36 -13.56
CA PRO A 131 -9.49 -23.08 -12.86
C PRO A 131 -9.57 -23.22 -11.31
N THR A 132 -10.77 -23.12 -10.73
CA THR A 132 -11.06 -23.27 -9.29
C THR A 132 -12.42 -23.89 -8.94
N LEU A 133 -13.32 -24.19 -9.89
CA LEU A 133 -14.71 -24.57 -9.58
C LEU A 133 -14.95 -26.07 -9.29
N THR A 134 -14.01 -26.76 -8.63
CA THR A 134 -14.19 -28.14 -8.15
C THR A 134 -14.80 -28.21 -6.74
N ASP A 135 -14.52 -27.20 -5.91
CA ASP A 135 -15.08 -27.04 -4.57
C ASP A 135 -15.95 -25.77 -4.54
N PRO A 136 -17.04 -25.74 -3.75
CA PRO A 136 -17.91 -24.57 -3.65
C PRO A 136 -17.13 -23.39 -3.07
N SER A 137 -16.79 -22.44 -3.93
CA SER A 137 -16.00 -21.26 -3.58
C SER A 137 -16.60 -19.98 -4.14
N ASP A 138 -16.53 -18.91 -3.36
CA ASP A 138 -16.93 -17.58 -3.76
C ASP A 138 -15.79 -16.93 -4.54
N LEU A 139 -16.11 -16.37 -5.70
CA LEU A 139 -15.17 -15.69 -6.57
C LEU A 139 -15.38 -14.19 -6.43
N VAL A 140 -14.35 -13.46 -6.01
CA VAL A 140 -14.47 -12.02 -5.71
C VAL A 140 -13.44 -11.23 -6.50
N LEU A 141 -13.90 -10.26 -7.30
CA LEU A 141 -13.04 -9.25 -7.92
C LEU A 141 -12.76 -8.14 -6.89
N ARG A 142 -11.47 -7.81 -6.73
CA ARG A 142 -11.02 -6.80 -5.78
C ARG A 142 -10.07 -5.80 -6.44
N PHE A 143 -10.24 -4.52 -6.11
CA PHE A 143 -9.17 -3.54 -6.17
C PHE A 143 -8.80 -3.15 -4.74
N GLU A 144 -7.53 -3.26 -4.41
CA GLU A 144 -6.96 -2.88 -3.11
C GLU A 144 -5.87 -1.84 -3.33
N PRO A 145 -5.93 -0.65 -2.71
CA PRO A 145 -4.97 0.43 -2.95
C PRO A 145 -3.62 0.21 -2.24
N LEU A 146 -2.71 1.16 -2.44
CA LEU A 146 -1.43 1.30 -1.75
C LEU A 146 -1.59 1.04 -0.24
N ILE A 147 -0.72 0.19 0.29
CA ILE A 147 -0.49 0.03 1.72
C ILE A 147 1.01 -0.01 1.99
N ILE A 148 1.45 0.74 3.01
CA ILE A 148 2.83 0.72 3.50
C ILE A 148 2.81 0.61 5.03
N ALA A 149 3.56 -0.33 5.57
CA ALA A 149 3.87 -0.42 7.00
C ALA A 149 5.23 0.24 7.26
N ILE A 150 5.25 1.26 8.12
CA ILE A 150 6.42 2.11 8.38
C ILE A 150 6.72 2.05 9.87
N GLU A 151 7.92 1.61 10.24
CA GLU A 151 8.41 1.75 11.60
C GLU A 151 8.95 3.17 11.80
N CYS A 152 8.50 3.81 12.88
CA CYS A 152 8.85 5.16 13.27
C CYS A 152 9.74 5.12 14.52
N LYS A 153 10.70 6.04 14.62
CA LYS A 153 11.60 6.18 15.77
C LYS A 153 10.87 6.38 17.09
N ASP A 154 9.79 7.15 17.05
CA ASP A 154 8.97 7.52 18.20
C ASP A 154 7.54 7.90 17.78
N VAL A 155 6.66 8.11 18.78
CA VAL A 155 5.25 8.48 18.57
C VAL A 155 5.09 9.88 17.98
N GLY A 156 6.03 10.80 18.23
CA GLY A 156 5.98 12.16 17.67
C GLY A 156 6.20 12.15 16.16
N SER A 157 7.20 11.39 15.71
CA SER A 157 7.49 11.08 14.31
C SER A 157 6.30 10.37 13.66
N ALA A 158 5.74 9.34 14.32
CA ALA A 158 4.56 8.63 13.82
C ALA A 158 3.35 9.55 13.63
N THR A 159 3.08 10.46 14.58
CA THR A 159 2.00 11.45 14.49
C THR A 159 2.19 12.39 13.29
N LYS A 160 3.40 12.92 13.09
CA LYS A 160 3.72 13.78 11.93
C LYS A 160 3.45 13.06 10.59
N LEU A 161 3.95 11.83 10.46
CA LEU A 161 3.78 11.02 9.26
C LEU A 161 2.31 10.68 8.99
N VAL A 162 1.54 10.34 10.02
CA VAL A 162 0.09 10.09 9.91
C VAL A 162 -0.66 11.35 9.46
N SER A 163 -0.35 12.52 10.03
CA SER A 163 -0.96 13.79 9.62
C SER A 163 -0.69 14.11 8.14
N LEU A 164 0.54 13.94 7.68
CA LEU A 164 0.93 14.14 6.28
C LEU A 164 0.24 13.14 5.33
N ALA A 165 0.18 11.87 5.71
CA ALA A 165 -0.51 10.84 4.92
C ALA A 165 -2.01 11.16 4.79
N ILE A 166 -2.67 11.57 5.88
CA ILE A 166 -4.09 11.96 5.88
C ILE A 166 -4.33 13.19 5.00
N SER A 167 -3.46 14.20 5.02
CA SER A 167 -3.59 15.37 4.13
C SER A 167 -3.45 15.01 2.64
N CYS A 168 -2.65 13.98 2.32
CA CYS A 168 -2.51 13.42 0.97
C CYS A 168 -3.64 12.44 0.57
N GLY A 169 -4.70 12.33 1.38
CA GLY A 169 -5.87 11.50 1.08
C GLY A 169 -5.79 10.06 1.59
N PHE A 170 -4.73 9.67 2.29
CA PHE A 170 -4.63 8.37 2.98
C PHE A 170 -5.35 8.41 4.34
N ARG A 171 -6.66 8.67 4.30
CA ARG A 171 -7.50 8.94 5.48
C ARG A 171 -7.66 7.77 6.46
N GLU A 172 -7.32 6.55 6.04
CA GLU A 172 -7.35 5.35 6.89
C GLU A 172 -6.00 5.07 7.55
N SER A 173 -5.04 5.99 7.43
CA SER A 173 -3.71 5.86 8.04
C SER A 173 -3.76 6.03 9.55
N GLY A 174 -2.86 5.36 10.26
CA GLY A 174 -2.76 5.48 11.70
C GLY A 174 -1.66 4.61 12.31
N ILE A 175 -1.40 4.85 13.60
CA ILE A 175 -0.47 4.04 14.39
C ILE A 175 -1.16 2.70 14.70
N THR A 176 -0.65 1.61 14.15
CA THR A 176 -1.21 0.25 14.31
C THR A 176 -0.58 -0.55 15.44
N SER A 177 0.58 -0.12 15.93
CA SER A 177 1.22 -0.69 17.11
C SER A 177 2.06 0.34 17.83
N VAL A 178 1.88 0.44 19.15
CA VAL A 178 2.82 1.08 20.07
C VAL A 178 3.21 0.02 21.09
N SER A 179 4.48 -0.35 21.10
CA SER A 179 5.03 -1.35 22.01
C SER A 179 6.37 -0.86 22.54
N ASN A 180 6.85 -1.43 23.65
CA ASN A 180 8.16 -1.12 24.23
C ASN A 180 9.34 -1.33 23.26
N LYS A 181 9.13 -1.96 22.10
CA LYS A 181 10.16 -2.21 21.09
C LYS A 181 9.98 -1.40 19.80
N ARG A 182 8.76 -1.06 19.37
CA ARG A 182 8.45 -0.50 18.03
C ARG A 182 7.20 0.38 18.02
N VAL A 183 7.22 1.43 17.20
CA VAL A 183 6.05 2.24 16.81
C VAL A 183 5.80 2.03 15.31
N ILE A 184 4.65 1.46 14.95
CA ILE A 184 4.32 1.14 13.55
C ILE A 184 3.16 2.02 13.08
N VAL A 185 3.35 2.70 11.96
CA VAL A 185 2.31 3.38 11.18
C VAL A 185 1.92 2.50 9.99
N ALA A 186 0.63 2.40 9.71
CA ALA A 186 0.16 1.92 8.41
C ALA A 186 -0.40 3.10 7.60
N VAL A 187 0.14 3.33 6.41
CA VAL A 187 -0.40 4.28 5.42
C VAL A 187 -1.43 3.53 4.56
N ARG A 188 -2.68 4.02 4.50
CA ARG A 188 -3.82 3.34 3.85
C ARG A 188 -4.85 4.31 3.26
N CYS A 189 -5.48 3.91 2.16
CA CYS A 189 -6.56 4.66 1.51
C CYS A 189 -7.84 3.82 1.36
N SER A 190 -8.99 4.50 1.36
CA SER A 190 -10.34 3.89 1.32
C SER A 190 -10.87 3.59 -0.08
N ILE A 191 -10.09 3.83 -1.15
CA ILE A 191 -10.52 3.69 -2.55
C ILE A 191 -10.60 2.23 -3.04
N ARG A 192 -11.31 1.37 -2.30
CA ARG A 192 -11.45 -0.07 -2.55
C ARG A 192 -12.49 -0.38 -3.64
N LEU A 193 -12.41 -1.57 -4.21
CA LEU A 193 -13.51 -2.26 -4.90
C LEU A 193 -13.54 -3.70 -4.38
N GLU A 194 -14.71 -4.24 -4.09
CA GLU A 194 -14.89 -5.64 -3.75
C GLU A 194 -16.27 -6.09 -4.23
N VAL A 195 -16.31 -6.99 -5.22
CA VAL A 195 -17.54 -7.42 -5.88
C VAL A 195 -17.53 -8.94 -6.06
N PRO A 196 -18.48 -9.67 -5.45
CA PRO A 196 -18.71 -11.08 -5.76
C PRO A 196 -19.09 -11.24 -7.24
N LEU A 197 -18.35 -12.10 -7.94
CA LEU A 197 -18.64 -12.51 -9.32
C LEU A 197 -19.53 -13.78 -9.36
N GLY A 198 -19.56 -14.54 -8.26
CA GLY A 198 -20.33 -15.78 -8.13
C GLY A 198 -19.87 -16.59 -6.93
N GLY A 199 -20.56 -17.69 -6.61
CA GLY A 199 -20.31 -18.44 -5.38
C GLY A 199 -21.18 -19.68 -5.21
N GLY A 200 -21.19 -20.24 -4.01
CA GLY A 200 -22.10 -21.34 -3.61
C GLY A 200 -21.99 -22.66 -4.38
N GLY A 201 -21.04 -22.80 -5.31
CA GLY A 201 -20.95 -23.95 -6.23
C GLY A 201 -21.67 -23.77 -7.57
N GLU A 202 -22.35 -22.65 -7.78
CA GLU A 202 -23.04 -22.30 -9.03
C GLU A 202 -22.10 -21.68 -10.09
N GLY A 203 -20.86 -21.37 -9.71
CA GLY A 203 -19.85 -20.79 -10.59
C GLY A 203 -19.94 -19.26 -10.66
N ILE A 204 -19.68 -18.69 -11.83
CA ILE A 204 -19.77 -17.25 -12.07
C ILE A 204 -21.22 -16.89 -12.39
N LEU A 205 -21.78 -15.93 -11.64
CA LEU A 205 -23.18 -15.50 -11.70
C LEU A 205 -23.37 -14.17 -12.47
N VAL A 206 -22.29 -13.57 -12.97
CA VAL A 206 -22.30 -12.30 -13.70
C VAL A 206 -21.88 -12.49 -15.16
N SER A 207 -22.32 -11.59 -16.05
CA SER A 207 -21.98 -11.67 -17.47
C SER A 207 -20.55 -11.17 -17.78
N PRO A 208 -19.95 -11.56 -18.92
CA PRO A 208 -18.68 -11.03 -19.40
C PRO A 208 -18.66 -9.50 -19.51
N GLU A 209 -19.76 -8.89 -19.94
CA GLU A 209 -19.89 -7.43 -20.10
C GLU A 209 -19.83 -6.72 -18.74
N TYR A 210 -20.45 -7.31 -17.71
CA TYR A 210 -20.38 -6.78 -16.35
C TYR A 210 -18.96 -6.89 -15.77
N VAL A 211 -18.26 -8.01 -16.02
CA VAL A 211 -16.83 -8.14 -15.63
C VAL A 211 -15.98 -7.09 -16.34
N ARG A 212 -16.17 -6.85 -17.65
CA ARG A 212 -15.46 -5.79 -18.40
C ARG A 212 -15.69 -4.42 -17.77
N TYR A 213 -16.93 -4.09 -17.42
CA TYR A 213 -17.29 -2.84 -16.74
C TYR A 213 -16.59 -2.69 -15.38
N LEU A 214 -16.59 -3.75 -14.56
CA LEU A 214 -15.90 -3.73 -13.26
C LEU A 214 -14.37 -3.59 -13.40
N VAL A 215 -13.75 -4.16 -14.44
CA VAL A 215 -12.32 -3.94 -14.74
C VAL A 215 -12.06 -2.47 -15.09
N GLY A 216 -12.96 -1.81 -15.81
CA GLY A 216 -12.91 -0.35 -16.02
C GLY A 216 -12.83 0.42 -14.69
N ILE A 217 -13.78 0.19 -13.78
CA ILE A 217 -13.80 0.80 -12.44
C ILE A 217 -12.52 0.47 -11.65
N ALA A 218 -12.02 -0.76 -11.73
CA ALA A 218 -10.79 -1.17 -11.04
C ALA A 218 -9.56 -0.42 -11.59
N ASN A 219 -9.49 -0.20 -12.91
CA ASN A 219 -8.43 0.56 -13.58
C ASN A 219 -8.49 2.06 -13.26
N GLU A 220 -9.69 2.66 -13.19
CA GLU A 220 -9.88 4.05 -12.73
C GLU A 220 -9.39 4.23 -11.28
N LYS A 221 -9.70 3.26 -10.40
CA LYS A 221 -9.22 3.25 -9.02
C LYS A 221 -7.70 3.07 -8.93
N MET A 222 -7.10 2.26 -9.82
CA MET A 222 -5.64 2.13 -9.92
C MET A 222 -4.96 3.45 -10.29
N GLU A 223 -5.49 4.21 -11.26
CA GLU A 223 -4.96 5.54 -11.56
C GLU A 223 -5.15 6.53 -10.40
N ALA A 224 -6.34 6.52 -9.77
CA ALA A 224 -6.63 7.38 -8.62
C ALA A 224 -5.78 7.02 -7.39
N ASN A 225 -5.25 5.80 -7.33
CA ASN A 225 -4.27 5.35 -6.37
C ASN A 225 -2.87 5.90 -6.71
N TRP A 226 -2.39 5.74 -7.95
CA TRP A 226 -1.11 6.32 -8.39
C TRP A 226 -1.05 7.83 -8.16
N ARG A 227 -2.08 8.59 -8.58
CA ARG A 227 -2.15 10.05 -8.36
C ARG A 227 -2.07 10.45 -6.87
N ARG A 228 -2.51 9.60 -5.93
CA ARG A 228 -2.34 9.81 -4.48
C ARG A 228 -0.94 9.45 -3.99
N THR A 229 -0.37 8.35 -4.50
CA THR A 229 1.01 7.93 -4.25
C THR A 229 1.99 9.04 -4.65
N ASP A 230 1.83 9.60 -5.85
CA ASP A 230 2.68 10.67 -6.39
C ASP A 230 2.54 11.95 -5.55
N GLY A 231 1.30 12.34 -5.22
CA GLY A 231 1.04 13.48 -4.34
C GLY A 231 1.64 13.32 -2.93
N PHE A 232 1.62 12.11 -2.37
CA PHE A 232 2.25 11.82 -1.08
C PHE A 232 3.78 11.83 -1.15
N LEU A 233 4.37 11.31 -2.23
CA LEU A 233 5.81 11.46 -2.50
C LEU A 233 6.20 12.94 -2.58
N SER A 234 5.49 13.75 -3.37
CA SER A 234 5.74 15.19 -3.47
C SER A 234 5.63 15.87 -2.10
N ALA A 235 4.60 15.55 -1.30
CA ALA A 235 4.40 16.12 0.03
C ALA A 235 5.48 15.70 1.04
N LEU A 236 6.01 14.48 0.96
CA LEU A 236 7.15 14.02 1.77
C LEU A 236 8.41 14.83 1.44
N VAL A 237 8.74 14.99 0.15
CA VAL A 237 9.89 15.80 -0.29
C VAL A 237 9.73 17.26 0.16
N SER A 238 8.55 17.86 -0.04
CA SER A 238 8.25 19.21 0.47
C SER A 238 8.28 19.33 2.00
N SER A 239 8.21 18.21 2.73
CA SER A 239 8.32 18.14 4.20
C SER A 239 9.74 17.80 4.69
N GLY A 240 10.75 17.86 3.82
CA GLY A 240 12.16 17.62 4.17
C GLY A 240 12.60 16.15 4.17
N PHE A 241 11.83 15.24 3.56
CA PHE A 241 12.30 13.86 3.36
C PHE A 241 13.19 13.80 2.11
N GLY A 242 14.38 13.21 2.22
CA GLY A 242 15.30 13.04 1.09
C GLY A 242 16.24 14.21 0.81
N GLY A 243 16.34 15.20 1.71
CA GLY A 243 17.43 16.16 1.71
C GLY A 243 18.57 15.68 2.61
N ASP A 244 19.74 15.41 2.02
CA ASP A 244 21.00 15.64 2.73
C ASP A 244 21.21 17.17 2.76
N GLU A 245 21.38 17.76 3.94
CA GLU A 245 21.90 19.12 4.05
C GLU A 245 23.39 19.09 3.65
N VAL A 246 23.66 19.32 2.38
CA VAL A 246 25.00 19.67 1.92
C VAL A 246 25.27 21.11 2.37
N GLU A 247 25.84 21.26 3.57
CA GLU A 247 26.48 22.52 3.98
C GLU A 247 27.66 22.80 3.05
N GLU A 248 27.43 23.56 1.98
CA GLU A 248 28.47 24.01 1.06
C GLU A 248 29.32 25.11 1.74
N SER A 249 30.24 24.65 2.58
CA SER A 249 31.25 25.47 3.25
C SER A 249 32.40 25.78 2.27
N GLY A 250 32.21 26.79 1.41
CA GLY A 250 33.21 27.16 0.41
C GLY A 250 33.09 28.62 -0.05
N GLY A 251 33.75 29.54 0.66
CA GLY A 251 33.76 30.96 0.28
C GLY A 251 34.58 31.25 -0.98
N GLY A 252 34.01 32.04 -1.90
CA GLY A 252 34.69 32.60 -3.08
C GLY A 252 34.10 33.96 -3.45
N GLN A 253 34.95 34.99 -3.55
CA GLN A 253 34.53 36.36 -3.90
C GLN A 253 34.20 36.50 -5.41
N PRO A 254 33.36 37.48 -5.79
CA PRO A 254 33.00 37.72 -7.19
C PRO A 254 34.14 38.42 -7.96
N VAL A 255 34.23 38.13 -9.25
CA VAL A 255 35.09 38.85 -10.20
C VAL A 255 34.20 39.39 -11.33
N ASN A 256 34.35 40.69 -11.62
CA ASN A 256 33.60 41.38 -12.68
C ASN A 256 34.08 40.94 -14.08
N GLY A 257 33.18 40.92 -15.06
CA GLY A 257 33.49 40.56 -16.45
C GLY A 257 32.38 40.93 -17.44
N GLU A 258 32.38 42.21 -17.80
CA GLU A 258 31.79 42.95 -18.95
C GLU A 258 30.69 42.37 -19.88
N ALA A 259 29.88 43.32 -20.35
CA ALA A 259 28.70 43.21 -21.19
C ALA A 259 28.89 42.61 -22.60
N GLY A 260 27.77 42.14 -23.16
CA GLY A 260 27.55 41.92 -24.58
C GLY A 260 26.05 41.95 -24.88
N ASP A 261 25.56 43.03 -25.48
CA ASP A 261 24.18 43.15 -25.96
C ASP A 261 23.96 42.31 -27.22
N GLU A 262 22.80 41.65 -27.36
CA GLU A 262 22.19 41.41 -28.68
C GLU A 262 20.66 41.23 -28.56
N ASP A 263 19.93 42.01 -29.35
CA ASP A 263 18.47 42.14 -29.34
C ASP A 263 17.78 41.18 -30.34
N SER A 264 16.57 40.71 -30.00
CA SER A 264 15.40 40.40 -30.87
C SER A 264 14.62 39.18 -30.36
N TRP A 265 13.40 39.32 -29.83
CA TRP A 265 12.13 39.60 -30.53
C TRP A 265 11.72 38.56 -31.58
N ILE A 266 10.89 37.58 -31.19
CA ILE A 266 9.56 37.35 -31.81
C ILE A 266 8.57 36.93 -30.71
N LYS A 267 7.46 37.68 -30.59
CA LYS A 267 6.18 37.19 -30.03
C LYS A 267 5.34 36.67 -31.20
N SER A 268 4.54 35.64 -30.99
CA SER A 268 3.36 35.37 -31.82
C SER A 268 2.12 35.27 -30.95
N GLU A 269 1.17 36.17 -31.18
CA GLU A 269 -0.09 36.28 -30.45
C GLU A 269 -1.15 35.31 -31.01
N ALA A 270 -2.25 35.18 -30.27
CA ALA A 270 -3.43 34.47 -30.71
C ALA A 270 -4.11 35.17 -31.89
N THR A 271 -4.81 34.40 -32.74
CA THR A 271 -5.81 34.92 -33.67
C THR A 271 -7.16 34.29 -33.39
N ASP A 272 -8.10 35.14 -32.99
CA ASP A 272 -9.53 34.89 -33.04
C ASP A 272 -10.01 34.78 -34.50
N SER A 273 -10.96 33.88 -34.76
CA SER A 273 -11.73 33.85 -36.00
C SER A 273 -13.01 33.03 -35.78
N GLY A 274 -14.04 33.67 -35.22
CA GLY A 274 -15.40 33.16 -35.35
C GLY A 274 -15.94 33.38 -36.77
N ASP A 275 -16.79 32.47 -37.24
CA ASP A 275 -17.76 32.82 -38.27
C ASP A 275 -19.10 32.11 -38.01
N GLN A 276 -20.20 32.78 -38.37
CA GLN A 276 -21.55 32.35 -38.03
C GLN A 276 -22.17 31.47 -39.11
N LEU A 277 -23.10 30.59 -38.71
CA LEU A 277 -24.26 30.29 -39.55
C LEU A 277 -25.49 29.96 -38.69
N ASN A 278 -26.67 30.16 -39.26
CA ASN A 278 -27.81 30.73 -38.55
C ASN A 278 -29.02 29.78 -38.46
N LEU A 279 -29.87 30.02 -37.46
CA LEU A 279 -31.32 29.77 -37.40
C LEU A 279 -31.92 28.51 -38.09
N LEU A 280 -32.60 27.68 -37.30
CA LEU A 280 -34.01 27.33 -37.56
C LEU A 280 -34.71 26.81 -36.28
N SER A 281 -35.59 27.63 -35.72
CA SER A 281 -36.44 27.30 -34.57
C SER A 281 -37.89 27.12 -35.00
N ASN A 282 -38.55 26.01 -34.65
CA ASN A 282 -40.02 25.91 -34.52
C ASN A 282 -40.47 24.57 -33.90
N GLY A 283 -41.54 24.59 -33.09
CA GLY A 283 -42.18 23.39 -32.51
C GLY A 283 -41.97 23.26 -30.99
N LYS A 284 -42.58 24.12 -30.16
CA LYS A 284 -43.96 24.01 -29.63
C LYS A 284 -44.12 22.96 -28.53
N VAL A 285 -44.07 23.44 -27.29
CA VAL A 285 -44.54 22.73 -26.08
C VAL A 285 -46.08 22.71 -26.04
N PRO A 286 -46.72 21.61 -25.62
CA PRO A 286 -48.12 21.60 -25.18
C PRO A 286 -48.26 21.58 -23.64
N ASP A 287 -49.34 22.20 -23.16
CA ASP A 287 -49.63 22.49 -21.76
C ASP A 287 -49.90 21.28 -20.84
N GLU A 288 -49.88 21.59 -19.54
CA GLU A 288 -50.39 20.79 -18.43
C GLU A 288 -51.79 20.24 -18.68
N ASN A 289 -52.10 19.09 -18.07
CA ASN A 289 -53.47 18.82 -17.64
C ASN A 289 -53.51 18.01 -16.35
N HIS A 290 -54.33 18.49 -15.41
CA HIS A 290 -54.39 18.02 -14.04
C HIS A 290 -55.79 17.45 -13.72
N VAL A 291 -55.93 16.13 -13.81
CA VAL A 291 -57.06 15.33 -13.31
C VAL A 291 -56.49 13.96 -12.94
N GLY A 292 -56.79 13.29 -11.83
CA GLY A 292 -57.71 13.63 -10.73
C GLY A 292 -58.43 12.38 -10.25
N LYS A 293 -58.09 11.92 -9.03
CA LYS A 293 -58.48 10.66 -8.37
C LYS A 293 -57.71 9.40 -8.79
#